data_AF-A0A453JAE4-F1
#
_entry.id   AF-A0A453JAE4-F1
#
_cell.length_a   1.000
_cell.length_b   1.000
_cell.length_c   1.000
_cell.angle_alpha   90.00
_cell.angle_beta   90.00
_cell.angle_gamma   90.00
#
_symmetry.space_group_name_H-M   'P 1'
#
loop_
_entity.id
_entity.type
_entity.pdbx_description
1 polymer ?
#
loop_
_entity_poly.entity_id
_entity_poly.type
_entity_poly.pdbx_seq_one_letter_code
_entity_poly.pdbx_strand_id
1 'polypeptide(L)'
;MAPSQPRNKTSSAHRSAFLRGEHSFDIVGYRARKDLGVRNTVRSADFQAGGCTWALICCFDDPYAYARRRGSGDQIQLVCITLQLVSNDGHDVVARASLRIDDPALPEKKGGPRRWPPAVWRSAEAKTFLAAAHGRGYDDDPDECTGKSYWELPVPDAFRESLYVRDDRLTIHCTVDVLQEEADEAATKDCSVSVVRPVPTP
;
A
#
# COMPACT_ATOMS: atom_id res chain seq x y z
N MET A 1 -31.32 -56.28 0.11
CA MET A 1 -31.19 -54.84 -0.23
C MET A 1 -30.62 -54.15 1.01
N ALA A 2 -29.32 -53.84 1.02
CA ALA A 2 -28.63 -53.30 2.20
C ALA A 2 -29.02 -51.82 2.41
N PRO A 3 -29.22 -51.36 3.65
CA PRO A 3 -29.50 -49.94 3.90
C PRO A 3 -28.26 -49.11 3.54
N SER A 4 -28.45 -48.05 2.76
CA SER A 4 -27.40 -47.07 2.47
C SER A 4 -26.97 -46.39 3.78
N GLN A 5 -25.67 -46.49 4.08
CA GLN A 5 -25.07 -45.88 5.26
C GLN A 5 -25.14 -44.34 5.12
N PRO A 6 -25.54 -43.60 6.19
CA PRO A 6 -25.51 -42.14 6.14
C PRO A 6 -24.06 -41.68 5.91
N ARG A 7 -23.86 -40.87 4.87
CA ARG A 7 -22.56 -40.26 4.58
C ARG A 7 -22.34 -39.10 5.54
N ASN A 8 -21.24 -39.13 6.30
CA ASN A 8 -20.76 -37.96 7.03
C ASN A 8 -20.37 -36.89 6.00
N LYS A 9 -21.06 -35.75 6.03
CA LYS A 9 -20.77 -34.61 5.16
C LYS A 9 -20.15 -33.52 6.02
N THR A 10 -18.88 -33.21 5.78
CA THR A 10 -18.18 -32.10 6.43
C THR A 10 -18.21 -30.86 5.54
N SER A 11 -18.23 -29.68 6.17
CA SER A 11 -18.09 -28.39 5.50
C SER A 11 -17.25 -27.49 6.40
N SER A 12 -16.32 -26.74 5.80
CA SER A 12 -15.57 -25.69 6.47
C SER A 12 -15.62 -24.41 5.63
N ALA A 13 -15.45 -23.27 6.29
CA ALA A 13 -15.33 -21.97 5.66
C ALA A 13 -14.13 -21.23 6.26
N HIS A 14 -13.50 -20.38 5.47
CA HIS A 14 -12.42 -19.50 5.87
C HIS A 14 -12.79 -18.06 5.52
N ARG A 15 -12.39 -17.10 6.36
CA ARG A 15 -12.67 -15.68 6.18
C ARG A 15 -11.38 -14.88 6.19
N SER A 16 -11.32 -13.91 5.30
CA SER A 16 -10.20 -12.98 5.21
C SER A 16 -10.75 -11.58 4.94
N ALA A 17 -10.10 -10.57 5.51
CA ALA A 17 -10.49 -9.17 5.37
C ALA A 17 -9.25 -8.29 5.17
N PHE A 18 -9.46 -7.10 4.60
CA PHE A 18 -8.41 -6.09 4.51
C PHE A 18 -8.51 -5.13 5.70
N LEU A 19 -7.43 -5.01 6.47
CA LEU A 19 -7.29 -4.01 7.52
C LEU A 19 -6.62 -2.75 6.97
N ARG A 20 -7.30 -1.62 7.14
CA ARG A 20 -6.84 -0.31 6.67
C ARG A 20 -5.95 0.39 7.69
N GLY A 21 -4.82 0.91 7.23
CA GLY A 21 -4.04 1.96 7.89
C GLY A 21 -3.94 3.20 7.04
N GLU A 22 -3.84 4.36 7.68
CA GLU A 22 -3.75 5.67 7.03
C GLU A 22 -2.56 6.45 7.59
N HIS A 23 -1.87 7.18 6.71
CA HIS A 23 -0.71 7.98 7.07
C HIS A 23 -0.74 9.30 6.29
N SER A 24 -0.50 10.41 6.99
CA SER A 24 -0.33 11.73 6.36
C SER A 24 1.10 12.18 6.56
N PHE A 25 1.78 12.48 5.46
CA PHE A 25 3.20 12.83 5.44
C PHE A 25 3.39 14.22 4.84
N ASP A 26 3.77 15.16 5.69
CA ASP A 26 4.09 16.54 5.30
C ASP A 26 5.59 16.68 5.03
N ILE A 27 5.92 17.10 3.80
CA ILE A 27 7.29 17.39 3.42
C ILE A 27 7.50 18.91 3.34
N VAL A 28 7.80 19.51 4.49
CA VAL A 28 8.09 20.95 4.66
C VAL A 28 9.49 21.28 4.14
N GLY A 29 9.75 22.52 3.72
CA GLY A 29 11.05 22.91 3.16
C GLY A 29 11.23 22.44 1.71
N TYR A 30 10.14 22.36 0.95
CA TYR A 30 10.10 21.76 -0.38
C TYR A 30 11.10 22.36 -1.36
N ARG A 31 11.25 23.68 -1.35
CA ARG A 31 12.15 24.43 -2.21
C ARG A 31 13.61 24.23 -1.81
N ALA A 32 13.92 24.14 -0.51
CA ALA A 32 15.28 23.90 -0.03
C ALA A 32 15.83 22.54 -0.47
N ARG A 33 14.95 21.57 -0.74
CA ARG A 33 15.36 20.28 -1.31
C ARG A 33 16.02 20.40 -2.68
N LYS A 34 15.79 21.50 -3.42
CA LYS A 34 16.49 21.78 -4.68
C LYS A 34 18.01 21.81 -4.53
N ASP A 35 18.51 22.20 -3.36
CA ASP A 35 19.93 22.35 -3.09
C ASP A 35 20.64 21.01 -2.80
N LEU A 36 19.89 19.93 -2.56
CA LEU A 36 20.45 18.62 -2.19
C LEU A 36 21.01 17.82 -3.38
N GLY A 37 20.74 18.23 -4.62
CA GLY A 37 21.31 17.60 -5.82
C GLY A 37 20.85 16.16 -6.06
N VAL A 38 21.78 15.28 -6.48
CA VAL A 38 21.50 13.88 -6.86
C VAL A 38 21.30 13.01 -5.60
N ARG A 39 20.38 12.03 -5.66
CA ARG A 39 19.98 11.14 -4.53
C ARG A 39 19.16 11.83 -3.45
N ASN A 40 18.30 12.75 -3.85
CA ASN A 40 17.39 13.45 -2.95
C ASN A 40 16.22 12.54 -2.59
N THR A 41 16.28 11.94 -1.40
CA THR A 41 15.18 11.11 -0.87
C THR A 41 14.72 11.64 0.48
N VAL A 42 13.43 11.50 0.75
CA VAL A 42 12.86 11.79 2.07
C VAL A 42 12.01 10.60 2.50
N ARG A 43 12.27 10.10 3.71
CA ARG A 43 11.50 9.02 4.32
C ARG A 43 10.52 9.59 5.33
N SER A 44 9.30 9.06 5.37
CA SER A 44 8.32 9.38 6.41
C SER A 44 8.69 8.75 7.75
N ALA A 45 7.96 9.14 8.79
CA ALA A 45 7.89 8.35 10.01
C ALA A 45 7.19 7.02 9.74
N ASP A 46 7.41 6.07 10.66
CA ASP A 46 6.79 4.76 10.60
C ASP A 46 5.30 4.85 10.96
N PHE A 47 4.47 4.03 10.32
CA PHE A 47 3.05 3.92 10.62
C PHE A 47 2.56 2.47 10.58
N GLN A 48 1.43 2.21 11.24
CA GLN A 48 0.90 0.86 11.40
C GLN A 48 -0.26 0.60 10.43
N ALA A 49 -0.27 -0.57 9.80
CA ALA A 49 -1.41 -1.08 9.03
C ALA A 49 -1.40 -2.61 9.05
N GLY A 50 -2.52 -3.23 9.44
CA GLY A 50 -2.69 -4.69 9.49
C GLY A 50 -1.58 -5.44 10.25
N GLY A 51 -1.18 -4.95 11.42
CA GLY A 51 -0.13 -5.58 12.24
C GLY A 51 1.29 -5.42 11.69
N CYS A 52 1.47 -4.70 10.59
CA CYS A 52 2.76 -4.43 9.98
C CYS A 52 3.17 -2.96 10.15
N THR A 53 4.48 -2.73 10.19
CA THR A 53 5.07 -1.38 10.21
C THR A 53 5.47 -0.97 8.80
N TRP A 54 5.08 0.23 8.41
CA TRP A 54 5.27 0.76 7.06
C TRP A 54 5.93 2.14 7.10
N ALA A 55 6.57 2.52 6.00
CA ALA A 55 7.06 3.88 5.78
C ALA A 55 6.96 4.25 4.29
N LEU A 56 6.86 5.55 4.00
CA LEU A 56 6.97 6.10 2.65
C LEU A 56 8.40 6.57 2.40
N ILE A 57 8.90 6.35 1.20
CA ILE A 57 10.14 6.94 0.69
C ILE A 57 9.80 7.72 -0.58
N CYS A 58 9.97 9.03 -0.54
CA CYS A 58 9.80 9.92 -1.68
C CYS A 58 11.16 10.16 -2.33
N CYS A 59 11.28 9.85 -3.61
CA CYS A 59 12.49 10.09 -4.39
C CYS A 59 12.27 11.30 -5.29
N PHE A 60 13.25 12.19 -5.30
CA PHE A 60 13.27 13.37 -6.13
C PHE A 60 14.48 13.34 -7.07
N ASP A 61 14.29 13.68 -8.33
CA ASP A 61 15.35 13.72 -9.33
C ASP A 61 15.25 14.94 -10.24
N ASP A 62 16.34 15.23 -10.94
CA ASP A 62 16.44 16.24 -12.00
C ASP A 62 16.24 15.54 -13.36
N PRO A 63 15.05 15.63 -13.99
CA PRO A 63 14.76 14.95 -15.25
C PRO A 63 15.64 15.45 -16.42
N TYR A 64 16.39 16.53 -16.21
CA TYR A 64 17.28 17.14 -17.19
C TYR A 64 18.74 17.19 -16.72
N ALA A 65 19.18 16.28 -15.84
CA ALA A 65 20.54 16.24 -15.33
C ALA A 65 21.64 16.34 -16.42
N TYR A 66 21.37 15.83 -17.63
CA TYR A 66 22.27 15.90 -18.79
C TYR A 66 22.25 17.26 -19.54
N ALA A 67 21.23 18.10 -19.35
CA ALA A 67 21.07 19.42 -19.99
C ALA A 67 21.76 20.56 -19.21
N ARG A 68 22.36 20.29 -18.03
CA ARG A 68 23.06 21.29 -17.20
C ARG A 68 24.21 22.04 -17.87
N ARG A 69 24.64 21.69 -19.09
CA ARG A 69 25.59 22.52 -19.85
C ARG A 69 24.99 23.86 -20.34
N ARG A 70 23.68 24.09 -20.24
CA ARG A 70 23.04 25.35 -20.62
C ARG A 70 22.02 25.82 -19.58
N GLY A 71 22.48 26.18 -18.38
CA GLY A 71 21.81 27.17 -17.51
C GLY A 71 20.34 26.94 -17.11
N SER A 72 19.73 25.79 -17.37
CA SER A 72 18.36 25.45 -16.98
C SER A 72 18.36 24.72 -15.64
N GLY A 73 18.85 25.39 -14.60
CA GLY A 73 18.74 24.89 -13.23
C GLY A 73 17.46 25.43 -12.61
N ASP A 74 16.45 24.58 -12.38
CA ASP A 74 15.50 24.86 -11.29
C ASP A 74 14.47 23.77 -10.89
N GLN A 75 14.51 22.56 -11.48
CA GLN A 75 13.35 21.66 -11.38
C GLN A 75 13.69 20.24 -10.93
N ILE A 76 13.99 20.08 -9.63
CA ILE A 76 13.88 18.78 -8.96
C ILE A 76 12.39 18.42 -8.86
N GLN A 77 12.02 17.21 -9.28
CA GLN A 77 10.66 16.68 -9.25
C GLN A 77 10.60 15.35 -8.50
N LEU A 78 9.48 15.08 -7.83
CA LEU A 78 9.10 13.78 -7.27
C LEU A 78 8.92 12.81 -8.42
N VAL A 79 9.81 11.82 -8.48
CA VAL A 79 9.83 10.78 -9.51
C VAL A 79 9.22 9.48 -9.03
N CYS A 80 9.45 9.11 -7.76
CA CYS A 80 8.88 7.92 -7.15
C CYS A 80 8.39 8.16 -5.73
N ILE A 81 7.31 7.47 -5.37
CA ILE A 81 6.96 7.20 -3.98
C ILE A 81 7.01 5.69 -3.80
N THR A 82 7.79 5.23 -2.84
CA THR A 82 7.94 3.81 -2.53
C THR A 82 7.35 3.54 -1.16
N LEU A 83 6.47 2.55 -1.07
CA LEU A 83 5.99 2.01 0.19
C LEU A 83 6.96 0.93 0.67
N GLN A 84 7.52 1.11 1.86
CA GLN A 84 8.44 0.18 2.51
C GLN A 84 7.70 -0.59 3.60
N LEU A 85 7.75 -1.92 3.55
CA LEU A 85 7.46 -2.79 4.68
C LEU A 85 8.69 -2.80 5.59
N VAL A 86 8.57 -2.16 6.76
CA VAL A 86 9.67 -1.99 7.73
C VAL A 86 9.80 -3.22 8.61
N SER A 87 8.66 -3.74 9.10
CA SER A 87 8.62 -4.96 9.91
C SER A 87 7.24 -5.61 9.86
N ASN A 88 7.23 -6.91 10.05
CA ASN A 88 6.06 -7.77 10.15
C ASN A 88 6.34 -8.89 11.17
N ASP A 89 5.35 -9.77 11.34
CA ASP A 89 5.39 -10.94 12.23
C ASP A 89 6.12 -12.15 11.62
N GLY A 90 6.77 -12.01 10.47
CA GLY A 90 7.47 -13.08 9.78
C GLY A 90 6.60 -13.89 8.81
N HIS A 91 5.38 -13.46 8.51
CA HIS A 91 4.53 -14.05 7.47
C HIS A 91 4.51 -13.21 6.18
N ASP A 92 4.17 -13.83 5.05
CA ASP A 92 3.96 -13.10 3.80
C ASP A 92 2.83 -12.08 3.98
N VAL A 93 3.08 -10.84 3.56
CA VAL A 93 2.12 -9.74 3.71
C VAL A 93 1.55 -9.40 2.36
N VAL A 94 0.23 -9.46 2.19
CA VAL A 94 -0.44 -9.01 0.97
C VAL A 94 -1.08 -7.65 1.24
N ALA A 95 -0.74 -6.62 0.48
CA ALA A 95 -1.25 -5.27 0.69
C ALA A 95 -1.70 -4.58 -0.60
N ARG A 96 -2.68 -3.70 -0.49
CA ARG A 96 -3.04 -2.70 -1.50
C ARG A 96 -2.66 -1.32 -0.97
N ALA A 97 -2.28 -0.43 -1.88
CA ALA A 97 -1.89 0.91 -1.50
C ALA A 97 -2.63 1.94 -2.35
N SER A 98 -3.02 3.04 -1.70
CA SER A 98 -3.41 4.25 -2.40
C SER A 98 -2.69 5.45 -1.82
N LEU A 99 -2.31 6.36 -2.71
CA LEU A 99 -1.73 7.64 -2.37
C LEU A 99 -2.65 8.74 -2.88
N ARG A 100 -2.67 9.85 -2.15
CA ARG A 100 -3.44 11.04 -2.48
C ARG A 100 -2.66 12.28 -2.11
N ILE A 101 -2.59 13.23 -3.02
CA ILE A 101 -2.11 14.58 -2.76
C ILE A 101 -3.27 15.53 -3.02
N ASP A 102 -3.67 16.24 -1.97
CA ASP A 102 -4.75 17.21 -2.02
C ASP A 102 -4.25 18.58 -2.50
N ASP A 103 -5.10 19.30 -3.25
CA ASP A 103 -4.90 20.74 -3.48
C ASP A 103 -5.05 21.46 -2.12
N PRO A 104 -4.01 22.12 -1.59
CA PRO A 104 -4.04 22.70 -0.24
C PRO A 104 -4.93 23.94 -0.11
N ALA A 105 -5.70 24.32 -1.14
CA ALA A 105 -6.54 25.51 -1.12
C ALA A 105 -7.55 25.50 0.05
N LEU A 106 -7.57 26.64 0.79
CA LEU A 106 -8.49 26.98 1.88
C LEU A 106 -9.98 26.84 1.48
N PRO A 107 -10.92 26.77 2.46
CA PRO A 107 -12.35 26.56 2.20
C PRO A 107 -12.90 27.54 1.16
N GLU A 108 -13.79 27.02 0.32
CA GLU A 108 -14.36 27.68 -0.85
C GLU A 108 -14.69 29.15 -0.59
N LYS A 109 -13.87 30.06 -1.11
CA LYS A 109 -14.34 31.41 -1.41
C LYS A 109 -15.06 31.36 -2.74
N LYS A 110 -16.34 31.75 -2.74
CA LYS A 110 -17.13 31.96 -3.96
C LYS A 110 -16.36 32.93 -4.88
N GLY A 111 -15.93 32.46 -6.05
CA GLY A 111 -15.09 33.23 -6.99
C GLY A 111 -13.57 33.05 -6.83
N GLY A 112 -13.11 32.10 -6.01
CA GLY A 112 -11.69 31.74 -5.89
C GLY A 112 -11.14 30.98 -7.10
N PRO A 113 -9.81 30.85 -7.22
CA PRO A 113 -9.18 30.12 -8.31
C PRO A 113 -9.68 28.67 -8.36
N ARG A 114 -9.81 28.14 -9.59
CA ARG A 114 -10.27 26.78 -9.88
C ARG A 114 -9.48 25.75 -9.06
N ARG A 115 -10.16 24.98 -8.21
CA ARG A 115 -9.57 23.89 -7.43
C ARG A 115 -9.11 22.77 -8.37
N TRP A 116 -7.91 22.25 -8.17
CA TRP A 116 -7.46 21.06 -8.88
C TRP A 116 -8.01 19.81 -8.18
N PRO A 117 -8.45 18.80 -8.94
CA PRO A 117 -8.85 17.53 -8.33
C PRO A 117 -7.64 16.94 -7.57
N PRO A 118 -7.84 16.24 -6.44
CA PRO A 118 -6.76 15.55 -5.77
C PRO A 118 -6.03 14.61 -6.73
N ALA A 119 -4.70 14.62 -6.72
CA ALA A 119 -3.92 13.63 -7.42
C ALA A 119 -4.00 12.32 -6.65
N VAL A 120 -4.56 11.27 -7.24
CA VAL A 120 -4.78 9.99 -6.57
C VAL A 120 -4.14 8.87 -7.36
N TRP A 121 -3.39 8.02 -6.67
CA TRP A 121 -2.70 6.85 -7.21
C TRP A 121 -3.22 5.64 -6.45
N ARG A 122 -3.72 4.64 -7.16
CA ARG A 122 -4.21 3.39 -6.55
C ARG A 122 -3.54 2.23 -7.23
N SER A 123 -3.02 1.31 -6.44
CA SER A 123 -2.59 0.02 -6.97
C SER A 123 -3.79 -0.71 -7.55
N ALA A 124 -3.72 -1.12 -8.82
CA ALA A 124 -4.77 -1.91 -9.44
C ALA A 124 -4.86 -3.32 -8.80
N GLU A 125 -3.70 -3.87 -8.43
CA GLU A 125 -3.56 -5.19 -7.82
C GLU A 125 -2.94 -5.09 -6.43
N ALA A 126 -3.10 -6.15 -5.62
CA ALA A 126 -2.39 -6.27 -4.36
C ALA A 126 -0.96 -6.74 -4.62
N LYS A 127 -0.02 -6.28 -3.79
CA LYS A 127 1.36 -6.75 -3.78
C LYS A 127 1.60 -7.69 -2.60
N THR A 128 2.29 -8.79 -2.86
CA THR A 128 2.83 -9.67 -1.82
C THR A 128 4.25 -9.25 -1.46
N PHE A 129 4.49 -9.03 -0.18
CA PHE A 129 5.80 -8.85 0.43
C PHE A 129 6.16 -10.17 1.10
N LEU A 130 7.19 -10.83 0.59
CA LEU A 130 7.60 -12.12 1.12
C LEU A 130 8.21 -11.93 2.50
N ALA A 131 7.90 -12.83 3.43
CA ALA A 131 8.59 -12.93 4.69
C ALA A 131 10.09 -13.00 4.39
N ALA A 132 10.85 -12.01 4.86
CA ALA A 132 12.30 -12.06 4.77
C ALA A 132 12.71 -13.33 5.53
N ALA A 133 13.18 -14.35 4.81
CA ALA A 133 13.64 -15.60 5.40
C ALA A 133 14.64 -15.24 6.48
N HIS A 134 14.20 -15.27 7.74
CA HIS A 134 15.06 -15.07 8.88
C HIS A 134 16.06 -16.23 8.85
N GLY A 135 17.25 -15.99 8.27
CA GLY A 135 18.33 -16.97 8.18
C GLY A 135 18.63 -17.53 6.79
N ARG A 136 18.95 -16.70 5.79
CA ARG A 136 19.94 -17.10 4.77
C ARG A 136 21.15 -16.19 4.85
N GLY A 137 22.31 -16.85 4.82
CA GLY A 137 23.59 -16.28 5.17
C GLY A 137 24.02 -15.13 4.27
N TYR A 138 25.08 -14.48 4.71
CA TYR A 138 25.80 -13.34 4.14
C TYR A 138 26.33 -13.56 2.70
N ASP A 139 25.96 -14.67 2.04
CA ASP A 139 26.49 -15.14 0.76
C ASP A 139 25.47 -15.09 -0.40
N ASP A 140 24.22 -14.66 -0.16
CA ASP A 140 23.25 -14.44 -1.24
C ASP A 140 23.43 -13.04 -1.86
N ASP A 141 23.34 -13.01 -3.19
CA ASP A 141 23.61 -11.86 -4.06
C ASP A 141 23.02 -10.54 -3.51
N PRO A 142 23.85 -9.49 -3.28
CA PRO A 142 23.37 -8.22 -2.76
C PRO A 142 22.33 -7.55 -3.67
N ASP A 143 22.19 -7.98 -4.93
CA ASP A 143 21.21 -7.42 -5.86
C ASP A 143 19.79 -8.01 -5.68
N GLU A 144 19.64 -9.18 -5.07
CA GLU A 144 18.33 -9.89 -5.00
C GLU A 144 17.53 -9.60 -3.71
N CYS A 145 18.13 -8.93 -2.72
CA CYS A 145 17.46 -8.55 -1.46
C CYS A 145 16.80 -7.17 -1.49
N THR A 146 16.97 -6.39 -2.56
CA THR A 146 16.56 -4.98 -2.62
C THR A 146 15.10 -4.77 -3.05
N GLY A 147 14.39 -5.81 -3.50
CA GLY A 147 13.01 -5.73 -4.03
C GLY A 147 11.89 -6.32 -3.15
N LYS A 148 12.22 -6.99 -2.04
CA LYS A 148 11.26 -7.81 -1.27
C LYS A 148 10.42 -7.01 -0.28
N SER A 149 10.94 -5.90 0.24
CA SER A 149 10.27 -5.03 1.23
C SER A 149 9.82 -3.68 0.67
N TYR A 150 10.08 -3.37 -0.60
CA TYR A 150 9.78 -2.07 -1.20
C TYR A 150 8.78 -2.21 -2.33
N TRP A 151 7.83 -1.28 -2.42
CA TRP A 151 6.86 -1.20 -3.50
C TRP A 151 6.82 0.19 -4.10
N GLU A 152 7.37 0.33 -5.30
CA GLU A 152 7.27 1.56 -6.05
C GLU A 152 5.82 1.79 -6.51
N LEU A 153 5.28 2.95 -6.14
CA LEU A 153 3.98 3.44 -6.55
C LEU A 153 4.26 4.59 -7.54
N PRO A 154 4.21 4.32 -8.85
CA PRO A 154 4.68 5.26 -9.86
C PRO A 154 3.85 6.54 -9.82
N VAL A 155 4.54 7.67 -9.90
CA VAL A 155 3.91 8.99 -10.04
C VAL A 155 3.39 9.11 -11.47
N PRO A 156 2.09 9.39 -11.71
CA PRO A 156 1.55 9.50 -13.05
C PRO A 156 2.13 10.70 -13.80
N ASP A 157 2.30 10.52 -15.11
CA ASP A 157 2.83 11.55 -16.02
C ASP A 157 2.03 12.86 -16.00
N ALA A 158 0.73 12.79 -15.65
CA ALA A 158 -0.14 13.96 -15.54
C ALA A 158 0.05 14.77 -14.25
N PHE A 159 0.76 14.22 -13.25
CA PHE A 159 1.03 14.92 -12.00
C PHE A 159 1.96 16.12 -12.24
N ARG A 160 1.62 17.23 -11.59
CA ARG A 160 2.34 18.50 -11.69
C ARG A 160 2.46 19.07 -10.28
N GLU A 161 3.62 18.92 -9.68
CA GLU A 161 3.89 19.32 -8.30
C GLU A 161 3.57 20.78 -8.00
N SER A 162 3.84 21.65 -8.98
CA SER A 162 3.59 23.09 -8.89
C SER A 162 2.13 23.44 -8.59
N LEU A 163 1.19 22.52 -8.82
CA LEU A 163 -0.22 22.69 -8.50
C LEU A 163 -0.55 22.36 -7.03
N TYR A 164 0.25 21.48 -6.40
CA TYR A 164 -0.05 20.91 -5.08
C TYR A 164 0.92 21.39 -3.98
N VAL A 165 2.10 21.89 -4.34
CA VAL A 165 3.02 22.50 -3.37
C VAL A 165 2.51 23.90 -3.01
N ARG A 166 2.18 24.13 -1.74
CA ARG A 166 1.79 25.44 -1.18
C ARG A 166 2.56 25.69 0.11
N ASP A 167 2.90 26.95 0.36
CA ASP A 167 3.63 27.37 1.58
C ASP A 167 4.88 26.52 1.86
N ASP A 168 5.60 26.18 0.79
CA ASP A 168 6.81 25.35 0.83
C ASP A 168 6.60 23.93 1.41
N ARG A 169 5.38 23.39 1.26
CA ARG A 169 4.98 22.08 1.76
C ARG A 169 4.25 21.27 0.69
N LEU A 170 4.56 19.98 0.64
CA LEU A 170 3.79 18.95 -0.06
C LEU A 170 3.23 17.98 0.97
N THR A 171 1.94 17.67 0.90
CA THR A 171 1.29 16.71 1.81
C THR A 171 0.88 15.47 1.03
N ILE A 172 1.33 14.30 1.48
CA ILE A 172 1.01 13.00 0.89
C ILE A 172 0.18 12.21 1.88
N HIS A 173 -1.03 11.82 1.47
CA HIS A 173 -1.87 10.88 2.19
C HIS A 173 -1.65 9.49 1.61
N CYS A 174 -1.33 8.52 2.44
CA CYS A 174 -1.22 7.12 2.08
C CYS A 174 -2.26 6.31 2.84
N THR A 175 -2.90 5.38 2.14
CA THR A 175 -3.73 4.34 2.70
C THR A 175 -3.14 3.00 2.30
N VAL A 176 -2.97 2.12 3.28
CA VAL A 176 -2.51 0.75 3.06
C VAL A 176 -3.59 -0.18 3.60
N ASP A 177 -4.12 -1.04 2.73
CA ASP A 177 -5.07 -2.08 3.09
C ASP A 177 -4.30 -3.42 3.10
N VAL A 178 -4.14 -4.04 4.26
CA VAL A 178 -3.37 -5.30 4.43
C VAL A 178 -4.32 -6.46 4.63
N LEU A 179 -4.15 -7.53 3.85
CA LEU A 179 -4.94 -8.74 3.95
C LEU A 179 -4.60 -9.47 5.26
N GLN A 180 -5.62 -9.78 6.05
CA GLN A 180 -5.51 -10.59 7.24
C GLN A 180 -6.56 -11.70 7.22
N GLU A 181 -6.18 -12.87 7.72
CA GLU A 181 -7.10 -13.96 7.97
C GLU A 181 -7.88 -13.67 9.26
N GLU A 182 -9.21 -13.75 9.20
CA GLU A 182 -10.02 -13.69 10.41
C GLU A 182 -9.87 -15.04 11.12
N ALA A 183 -9.26 -15.04 12.31
CA ALA A 183 -9.30 -16.18 13.19
C ALA A 183 -10.74 -16.33 13.74
N ASP A 184 -11.60 -16.99 12.97
CA ASP A 184 -12.93 -17.38 13.46
C ASP A 184 -12.74 -18.39 14.60
N GLU A 185 -13.23 -18.07 15.79
CA GLU A 185 -13.67 -19.06 16.78
C GLU A 185 -14.74 -19.93 16.10
N ALA A 186 -14.29 -20.99 15.42
CA ALA A 186 -15.15 -21.87 14.66
C ALA A 186 -16.06 -22.66 15.62
N ALA A 187 -17.26 -22.14 15.89
CA ALA A 187 -18.33 -22.95 16.41
C ALA A 187 -18.68 -24.01 15.36
N THR A 188 -18.14 -25.21 15.54
CA THR A 188 -18.45 -26.39 14.73
C THR A 188 -19.95 -26.66 14.87
N LYS A 189 -20.73 -26.38 13.83
CA LYS A 189 -22.15 -26.77 13.78
C LYS A 189 -22.25 -28.11 13.07
N ASP A 190 -22.36 -29.17 13.86
CA ASP A 190 -22.73 -30.50 13.36
C ASP A 190 -24.17 -30.47 12.86
N CYS A 191 -24.34 -30.39 11.55
CA CYS A 191 -25.64 -30.53 10.89
C CYS A 191 -25.89 -32.01 10.58
N SER A 192 -26.58 -32.73 11.46
CA SER A 192 -27.09 -34.06 11.15
C SER A 192 -28.38 -33.96 10.34
N VAL A 193 -28.37 -34.39 9.08
CA VAL A 193 -29.58 -34.50 8.26
C VAL A 193 -30.17 -35.90 8.43
N SER A 194 -31.33 -35.99 9.09
CA SER A 194 -32.09 -37.24 9.20
C SER A 194 -32.90 -37.48 7.93
N VAL A 195 -32.65 -38.58 7.23
CA VAL A 195 -33.50 -39.00 6.11
C VAL A 195 -34.76 -39.67 6.66
N VAL A 196 -35.90 -39.01 6.55
CA VAL A 196 -37.21 -39.60 6.87
C VAL A 196 -37.53 -40.67 5.83
N ARG A 197 -37.66 -41.94 6.24
CA ARG A 197 -38.12 -43.01 5.34
C ARG A 197 -39.64 -42.92 5.18
N PRO A 198 -40.20 -43.07 3.97
CA PRO A 198 -41.64 -43.09 3.79
C PRO A 198 -42.25 -44.33 4.44
N VAL A 199 -43.37 -44.15 5.13
CA VAL A 199 -44.19 -45.22 5.71
C VAL A 199 -44.76 -46.08 4.57
N PRO A 200 -44.64 -47.42 4.60
CA PRO A 200 -45.32 -48.26 3.64
C PRO A 200 -46.82 -48.33 4.00
N THR A 201 -47.67 -47.93 3.06
CA THR A 201 -49.12 -48.14 3.11
C THR A 201 -49.47 -49.64 2.98
N PRO A 202 -50.56 -50.10 3.63
CA PRO A 202 -50.93 -51.51 3.73
C PRO A 202 -51.37 -52.14 2.41
#